data_AF-D2HJZ2-F1
#
_entry.id   AF-D2HJZ2-F1
#
_cell.length_a   1.000
_cell.length_b   1.000
_cell.length_c   1.000
_cell.angle_alpha   90.00
_cell.angle_beta   90.00
_cell.angle_gamma   90.00
#
_symmetry.space_group_name_H-M   'P 1'
#
loop_
_entity.id
_entity.type
_entity.pdbx_description
1 polymer ?
#
loop_
_entity_poly.entity_id
_entity_poly.type
_entity_poly.pdbx_seq_one_letter_code
_entity_poly.pdbx_strand_id
1 'polypeptide(L)'
;ETLETLIRQAENYTSILFCNTYRNMALEATASVQELFTDVGLYLFGADLHPEEFVNRFFDSLFPLVYNHLISPGVTDSSLEYSECIRMARRDVSPFGNIPKRVMGQLGRSLLPSRTFLQALNLGIEVINTTDHLHFSKECGRALLRMQYCPHCQGLTRTKPCMGYCLNVVRGCLAHTAELNPHWHAYIRSLEELSDAMHGTYDIEHVLLNFHVLVHDAVMQAHLDGQKLSEQVNKICGRPIRAPTQSPRCSFDGSKEKHGIKISPRNDEETLANRRKEFINSLRLYRTFYGGLADELCVNELAAADGLPCWNGEDIVKRY
;
A
#
# COMPACT_ATOMS: atom_id res chain seq x y z
N GLU A 1 1.49 6.06 6.27
CA GLU A 1 0.68 6.08 7.52
C GLU A 1 -0.41 5.01 7.63
N THR A 2 -1.53 5.05 6.88
CA THR A 2 -2.63 4.06 7.07
C THR A 2 -2.18 2.62 6.85
N LEU A 3 -1.41 2.38 5.79
CA LEU A 3 -0.87 1.05 5.49
C LEU A 3 0.14 0.57 6.56
N GLU A 4 0.98 1.46 7.09
CA GLU A 4 1.92 1.12 8.18
C GLU A 4 1.17 0.75 9.46
N THR A 5 0.09 1.48 9.76
CA THR A 5 -0.79 1.17 10.89
C THR A 5 -1.46 -0.20 10.72
N LEU A 6 -1.90 -0.51 9.51
CA LEU A 6 -2.48 -1.81 9.15
C LEU A 6 -1.48 -2.96 9.34
N ILE A 7 -0.25 -2.79 8.86
CA ILE A 7 0.83 -3.79 9.02
C ILE A 7 1.09 -4.04 10.51
N ARG A 8 1.23 -2.97 11.31
CA ARG A 8 1.41 -3.08 12.76
C ARG A 8 0.23 -3.75 13.45
N GLN A 9 -1.01 -3.52 13.00
CA GLN A 9 -2.19 -4.19 13.53
C GLN A 9 -2.17 -5.70 13.24
N ALA A 10 -1.82 -6.09 12.02
CA ALA A 10 -1.70 -7.49 11.62
C ALA A 10 -0.58 -8.21 12.39
N GLU A 11 0.55 -7.55 12.61
CA GLU A 11 1.63 -8.04 13.47
C GLU A 11 1.13 -8.26 14.91
N ASN A 12 0.45 -7.26 15.48
CA ASN A 12 -0.11 -7.36 16.83
C ASN A 12 -1.11 -8.51 16.97
N TYR A 13 -2.02 -8.70 16.01
CA TYR A 13 -2.98 -9.82 16.04
C TYR A 13 -2.29 -11.18 15.99
N THR A 14 -1.24 -11.30 15.19
CA THR A 14 -0.45 -12.53 15.09
C THR A 14 0.35 -12.77 16.38
N SER A 15 0.94 -11.74 16.97
CA SER A 15 1.62 -11.83 18.28
C SER A 15 0.65 -12.20 19.41
N ILE A 16 -0.56 -11.61 19.42
CA ILE A 16 -1.62 -11.93 20.39
C ILE A 16 -2.06 -13.39 20.27
N LEU A 17 -2.18 -13.93 19.05
CA LEU A 17 -2.48 -15.36 18.84
C LEU A 17 -1.48 -16.24 19.59
N PHE A 18 -0.17 -15.99 19.41
CA PHE A 18 0.86 -16.76 20.09
C PHE A 18 0.81 -16.58 21.61
N CYS A 19 0.68 -15.34 22.09
CA CYS A 19 0.60 -15.05 23.52
C CYS A 19 -0.63 -15.66 24.21
N ASN A 20 -1.78 -15.75 23.53
CA ASN A 20 -3.00 -16.26 24.15
C ASN A 20 -3.16 -17.76 24.00
N THR A 21 -2.88 -18.30 22.80
CA THR A 21 -3.18 -19.69 22.43
C THR A 21 -1.94 -20.58 22.56
N TYR A 22 -0.78 -20.08 22.18
CA TYR A 22 0.47 -20.86 22.04
C TYR A 22 1.59 -20.34 22.95
N ARG A 23 1.24 -20.15 24.23
CA ARG A 23 2.06 -19.48 25.25
C ARG A 23 3.50 -19.98 25.37
N ASN A 24 3.70 -21.29 25.22
CA ASN A 24 5.00 -21.96 25.35
C ASN A 24 5.98 -21.64 24.23
N MET A 25 5.50 -21.18 23.07
CA MET A 25 6.32 -20.79 21.92
C MET A 25 6.24 -19.30 21.57
N ALA A 26 5.55 -18.49 22.39
CA ALA A 26 5.31 -17.09 22.08
C ALA A 26 6.59 -16.23 22.03
N LEU A 27 7.51 -16.43 22.97
CA LEU A 27 8.79 -15.70 23.00
C LEU A 27 9.65 -16.00 21.78
N GLU A 28 9.74 -17.27 21.40
CA GLU A 28 10.55 -17.71 20.26
C GLU A 28 9.92 -17.31 18.91
N ALA A 29 8.59 -17.31 18.82
CA ALA A 29 7.87 -16.90 17.61
C ALA A 29 7.92 -15.38 17.35
N THR A 30 8.18 -14.56 18.38
CA THR A 30 8.13 -13.09 18.28
C THR A 30 9.02 -12.55 17.17
N ALA A 31 10.28 -13.01 17.10
CA ALA A 31 11.22 -12.53 16.08
C ALA A 31 10.73 -12.88 14.66
N SER A 32 10.19 -14.08 14.44
CA SER A 32 9.69 -14.50 13.12
C SER A 32 8.43 -13.73 12.69
N VAL A 33 7.56 -13.39 13.64
CA VAL A 33 6.37 -12.55 13.36
C VAL A 33 6.81 -11.14 12.97
N GLN A 34 7.69 -10.53 13.76
CA GLN A 34 8.21 -9.18 13.48
C GLN A 34 8.94 -9.09 12.14
N GLU A 35 9.80 -10.07 11.86
CA GLU A 35 10.53 -10.16 10.60
C GLU A 35 9.57 -10.20 9.40
N LEU A 36 8.57 -11.09 9.43
CA LEU A 36 7.59 -11.22 8.36
C LEU A 36 6.87 -9.90 8.05
N PHE A 37 6.36 -9.21 9.07
CA PHE A 37 5.62 -7.95 8.87
C PHE A 37 6.53 -6.78 8.49
N THR A 38 7.79 -6.82 8.93
CA THR A 38 8.83 -5.89 8.46
C THR A 38 9.08 -6.09 6.96
N ASP A 39 9.25 -7.33 6.50
CA ASP A 39 9.45 -7.64 5.08
C ASP A 39 8.24 -7.27 4.22
N VAL A 40 7.02 -7.50 4.73
CA VAL A 40 5.78 -7.04 4.07
C VAL A 40 5.80 -5.52 3.89
N GLY A 41 6.17 -4.77 4.93
CA GLY A 41 6.30 -3.32 4.84
C GLY A 41 7.37 -2.89 3.84
N LEU A 42 8.58 -3.44 3.94
CA LEU A 42 9.68 -3.16 3.02
C LEU A 42 9.28 -3.43 1.56
N TYR A 43 8.62 -4.56 1.29
CA TYR A 43 8.11 -4.90 -0.03
C TYR A 43 7.12 -3.86 -0.57
N LEU A 44 6.13 -3.46 0.25
CA LEU A 44 5.10 -2.50 -0.13
C LEU A 44 5.68 -1.11 -0.41
N PHE A 45 6.73 -0.73 0.31
CA PHE A 45 7.40 0.57 0.16
C PHE A 45 8.59 0.56 -0.80
N GLY A 46 8.76 -0.52 -1.58
CA GLY A 46 9.62 -0.52 -2.76
C GLY A 46 10.93 -1.32 -2.65
N ALA A 47 11.19 -2.00 -1.54
CA ALA A 47 12.32 -2.92 -1.44
C ALA A 47 12.16 -4.10 -2.41
N ASP A 48 13.28 -4.60 -2.95
CA ASP A 48 13.28 -5.76 -3.85
C ASP A 48 13.27 -7.06 -3.04
N LEU A 49 12.07 -7.45 -2.61
CA LEU A 49 11.80 -8.66 -1.83
C LEU A 49 10.76 -9.53 -2.55
N HIS A 50 10.80 -10.83 -2.31
CA HIS A 50 9.86 -11.77 -2.91
C HIS A 50 8.88 -12.30 -1.86
N PRO A 51 7.55 -12.17 -2.04
CA PRO A 51 6.57 -12.69 -1.08
C PRO A 51 6.70 -14.18 -0.77
N GLU A 52 7.16 -14.96 -1.75
CA GLU A 52 7.45 -16.38 -1.55
C GLU A 52 8.58 -16.61 -0.53
N GLU A 53 9.62 -15.76 -0.54
CA GLU A 53 10.80 -15.94 0.30
C GLU A 53 10.48 -15.70 1.78
N PHE A 54 9.91 -14.54 2.13
CA PHE A 54 9.62 -14.22 3.52
C PHE A 54 8.48 -15.08 4.10
N VAL A 55 7.52 -15.53 3.28
CA VAL A 55 6.49 -16.48 3.72
C VAL A 55 7.10 -17.85 3.99
N ASN A 56 7.97 -18.34 3.10
CA ASN A 56 8.67 -19.60 3.35
C ASN A 56 9.56 -19.51 4.58
N ARG A 57 10.32 -18.42 4.75
CA ARG A 57 11.16 -18.18 5.93
C ARG A 57 10.34 -18.20 7.21
N PHE A 58 9.18 -17.55 7.23
CA PHE A 58 8.27 -17.58 8.38
C PHE A 58 7.83 -19.01 8.74
N PHE A 59 7.38 -19.81 7.77
CA PHE A 59 6.96 -21.19 8.02
C PHE A 59 8.12 -22.14 8.31
N ASP A 60 9.30 -21.90 7.74
CA ASP A 60 10.55 -22.61 8.04
C ASP A 60 10.91 -22.37 9.52
N SER A 61 10.82 -21.13 10.02
CA SER A 61 11.05 -20.80 11.44
C SER A 61 9.94 -21.29 12.39
N LEU A 62 8.69 -21.35 11.93
CA LEU A 62 7.55 -21.79 12.75
C LEU A 62 7.58 -23.30 13.03
N PHE A 63 8.02 -24.12 12.07
CA PHE A 63 7.90 -25.57 12.19
C PHE A 63 8.68 -26.20 13.36
N PRO A 64 9.95 -25.85 13.61
CA PRO A 64 10.67 -26.32 14.79
C PRO A 64 9.96 -26.00 16.10
N LEU A 65 9.36 -24.81 16.21
CA LEU A 65 8.62 -24.40 17.41
C LEU A 65 7.39 -25.29 17.62
N VAL A 66 6.58 -25.46 16.57
CA VAL A 66 5.39 -26.33 16.63
C VAL A 66 5.77 -27.77 16.94
N TYR A 67 6.85 -28.28 16.34
CA TYR A 67 7.31 -29.64 16.56
C TYR A 67 7.73 -29.86 18.02
N ASN A 68 8.60 -29.00 18.56
CA ASN A 68 9.16 -29.16 19.89
C ASN A 68 8.12 -28.95 21.01
N HIS A 69 7.16 -28.05 20.80
CA HIS A 69 6.21 -27.65 21.84
C HIS A 69 4.86 -28.37 21.78
N LEU A 70 4.42 -28.81 20.60
CA LEU A 70 3.08 -29.41 20.42
C LEU A 70 3.10 -30.86 19.93
N ILE A 71 4.12 -31.28 19.19
CA ILE A 71 4.20 -32.64 18.62
C ILE A 71 5.03 -33.57 19.50
N SER A 72 6.21 -33.11 19.94
CA SER A 72 7.15 -33.87 20.77
C SER A 72 7.58 -33.08 22.01
N PRO A 73 6.64 -32.71 22.91
CA PRO A 73 6.95 -31.95 24.12
C PRO A 73 7.90 -32.72 25.05
N GLY A 74 8.86 -32.01 25.65
CA GLY A 74 9.83 -32.59 26.60
C GLY A 74 11.18 -33.02 25.99
N VAL A 75 11.44 -32.59 24.75
CA VAL A 75 12.77 -32.63 24.13
C VAL A 75 13.30 -31.19 24.08
N THR A 76 13.94 -30.74 25.15
CA THR A 76 14.39 -29.34 25.30
C THR A 76 15.86 -29.10 24.96
N ASP A 77 16.56 -30.08 24.41
CA ASP A 77 17.89 -29.86 23.82
C ASP A 77 18.02 -30.66 22.52
N SER A 78 17.10 -30.42 21.59
CA SER A 78 17.45 -30.61 20.20
C SER A 78 18.62 -29.68 19.93
N SER A 79 19.82 -30.23 19.72
CA SER A 79 20.97 -29.45 19.29
C SER A 79 20.54 -28.45 18.21
N LEU A 80 21.20 -27.29 18.12
CA LEU A 80 20.94 -26.33 17.03
C LEU A 80 20.86 -27.06 15.66
N GLU A 81 21.70 -28.08 15.48
CA GLU A 81 21.71 -28.98 14.33
C GLU A 81 20.40 -29.76 14.12
N TYR A 82 19.75 -30.27 15.18
CA TYR A 82 18.48 -30.98 15.07
C TYR A 82 17.31 -30.02 14.77
N SER A 83 17.31 -28.81 15.37
CA SER A 83 16.32 -27.77 15.03
C SER A 83 16.45 -27.33 13.56
N GLU A 84 17.68 -27.16 13.08
CA GLU A 84 17.96 -26.87 11.67
C GLU A 84 17.54 -28.03 10.75
N CYS A 85 17.75 -29.28 11.16
CA CYS A 85 17.24 -30.42 10.40
C CYS A 85 15.71 -30.40 10.30
N ILE A 86 14.99 -30.14 11.40
CA ILE A 86 13.52 -30.01 11.38
C ILE A 86 13.11 -28.89 10.42
N ARG A 87 13.78 -27.74 10.48
CA ARG A 87 13.54 -26.61 9.58
C ARG A 87 13.66 -27.02 8.11
N MET A 88 14.74 -27.73 7.76
CA MET A 88 14.96 -28.24 6.40
C MET A 88 13.91 -29.30 6.00
N ALA A 89 13.56 -30.21 6.91
CA ALA A 89 12.60 -31.28 6.68
C ALA A 89 11.16 -30.78 6.43
N ARG A 90 10.84 -29.52 6.80
CA ARG A 90 9.50 -28.93 6.62
C ARG A 90 8.97 -29.13 5.20
N ARG A 91 9.81 -28.94 4.18
CA ARG A 91 9.39 -29.02 2.78
C ARG A 91 8.96 -30.44 2.39
N ASP A 92 9.68 -31.44 2.88
CA ASP A 92 9.42 -32.85 2.58
C ASP A 92 8.21 -33.40 3.35
N VAL A 93 8.03 -32.99 4.61
CA VAL A 93 6.94 -33.49 5.47
C VAL A 93 5.64 -32.68 5.33
N SER A 94 5.72 -31.44 4.84
CA SER A 94 4.59 -30.53 4.63
C SER A 94 3.64 -30.44 5.83
N PRO A 95 4.13 -30.03 7.02
CA PRO A 95 3.41 -30.12 8.29
C PRO A 95 2.17 -29.23 8.36
N PHE A 96 2.15 -28.17 7.56
CA PHE A 96 1.08 -27.18 7.50
C PHE A 96 0.11 -27.40 6.33
N GLY A 97 0.19 -28.55 5.65
CA GLY A 97 -0.64 -28.86 4.50
C GLY A 97 -0.53 -27.82 3.37
N ASN A 98 -1.68 -27.38 2.84
CA ASN A 98 -1.75 -26.38 1.76
C ASN A 98 -1.70 -24.92 2.24
N ILE A 99 -1.66 -24.67 3.55
CA ILE A 99 -1.82 -23.34 4.13
C ILE A 99 -0.68 -22.39 3.73
N PRO A 100 0.61 -22.77 3.74
CA PRO A 100 1.68 -21.90 3.26
C PRO A 100 1.46 -21.47 1.80
N LYS A 101 0.98 -22.38 0.93
CA LYS A 101 0.65 -22.05 -0.47
C LYS A 101 -0.54 -21.08 -0.56
N ARG A 102 -1.56 -21.25 0.29
CA ARG A 102 -2.70 -20.33 0.39
C ARG A 102 -2.26 -18.93 0.82
N VAL A 103 -1.41 -18.84 1.83
CA VAL A 103 -0.81 -17.58 2.31
C VAL A 103 -0.02 -16.91 1.20
N MET A 104 0.90 -17.61 0.54
CA MET A 104 1.68 -17.08 -0.58
C MET A 104 0.76 -16.55 -1.70
N GLY A 105 -0.27 -17.31 -2.05
CA GLY A 105 -1.22 -16.90 -3.08
C GLY A 105 -2.11 -15.72 -2.69
N GLN A 106 -2.45 -15.55 -1.40
CA GLN A 106 -3.23 -14.41 -0.91
C GLN A 106 -2.35 -13.16 -0.81
N LEU A 107 -1.18 -13.26 -0.18
CA LEU A 107 -0.24 -12.16 -0.07
C LEU A 107 0.27 -11.73 -1.44
N GLY A 108 0.67 -12.64 -2.32
CA GLY A 108 1.16 -12.29 -3.65
C GLY A 108 0.12 -11.54 -4.50
N ARG A 109 -1.15 -11.94 -4.44
CA ARG A 109 -2.25 -11.27 -5.17
C ARG A 109 -2.66 -9.93 -4.56
N SER A 110 -2.36 -9.72 -3.28
CA SER A 110 -2.75 -8.54 -2.55
C SER A 110 -1.65 -7.46 -2.54
N LEU A 111 -0.43 -7.87 -2.23
CA LEU A 111 0.70 -6.97 -2.02
C LEU A 111 1.16 -6.30 -3.32
N LEU A 112 1.18 -7.01 -4.45
CA LEU A 112 1.66 -6.46 -5.72
C LEU A 112 0.78 -5.28 -6.20
N PRO A 113 -0.56 -5.42 -6.33
CA PRO A 113 -1.42 -4.28 -6.64
C PRO A 113 -1.28 -3.12 -5.65
N SER A 114 -1.17 -3.39 -4.35
CA SER A 114 -0.95 -2.34 -3.34
C SER A 114 0.37 -1.60 -3.53
N ARG A 115 1.47 -2.31 -3.81
CA ARG A 115 2.77 -1.70 -4.13
C ARG A 115 2.68 -0.84 -5.39
N THR A 116 2.13 -1.39 -6.47
CA THR A 116 1.96 -0.68 -7.74
C THR A 116 1.12 0.57 -7.56
N PHE A 117 0.06 0.51 -6.75
CA PHE A 117 -0.78 1.66 -6.44
C PHE A 117 0.01 2.76 -5.74
N LEU A 118 0.80 2.44 -4.71
CA LEU A 118 1.65 3.42 -4.03
C LEU A 118 2.71 4.03 -4.95
N GLN A 119 3.33 3.21 -5.80
CA GLN A 119 4.30 3.68 -6.80
C GLN A 119 3.65 4.64 -7.79
N ALA A 120 2.45 4.32 -8.26
CA ALA A 120 1.68 5.19 -9.16
C ALA A 120 1.35 6.52 -8.48
N LEU A 121 0.94 6.52 -7.20
CA LEU A 121 0.72 7.76 -6.44
C LEU A 121 1.98 8.63 -6.36
N ASN A 122 3.14 8.02 -6.07
CA ASN A 122 4.42 8.75 -6.02
C ASN A 122 4.79 9.34 -7.38
N LEU A 123 4.55 8.61 -8.47
CA LEU A 123 4.73 9.13 -9.82
C LEU A 123 3.79 10.32 -10.09
N GLY A 124 2.53 10.24 -9.65
CA GLY A 124 1.60 11.37 -9.75
C GLY A 124 2.10 12.62 -9.03
N ILE A 125 2.67 12.46 -7.83
CA ILE A 125 3.29 13.56 -7.06
C ILE A 125 4.49 14.14 -7.82
N GLU A 126 5.36 13.29 -8.37
CA GLU A 126 6.53 13.72 -9.15
C GLU A 126 6.13 14.51 -10.40
N VAL A 127 5.12 14.04 -11.14
CA VAL A 127 4.57 14.75 -12.31
C VAL A 127 4.05 16.12 -11.88
N ILE A 128 3.24 16.20 -10.83
CA ILE A 128 2.68 17.47 -10.34
C ILE A 128 3.81 18.44 -9.96
N ASN A 129 4.77 18.01 -9.12
CA ASN A 129 5.89 18.83 -8.67
C ASN A 129 6.76 19.32 -9.85
N THR A 130 6.98 18.47 -10.85
CA THR A 130 7.74 18.83 -12.05
C THR A 130 7.00 19.89 -12.87
N THR A 131 5.68 19.75 -12.99
CA THR A 131 4.83 20.71 -13.73
C THR A 131 4.51 21.99 -12.95
N ASP A 132 4.78 22.05 -11.65
CA ASP A 132 4.60 23.28 -10.85
C ASP A 132 5.64 24.35 -11.21
N HIS A 133 6.79 23.94 -11.74
CA HIS A 133 7.89 24.83 -12.13
C HIS A 133 7.95 25.05 -13.64
N LEU A 134 6.88 25.57 -14.24
CA LEU A 134 6.85 25.87 -15.68
C LEU A 134 7.77 27.03 -16.05
N HIS A 135 8.63 26.80 -17.04
CA HIS A 135 9.45 27.84 -17.65
C HIS A 135 8.76 28.41 -18.89
N PHE A 136 8.39 29.68 -18.83
CA PHE A 136 7.80 30.39 -19.96
C PHE A 136 8.87 30.94 -20.90
N SER A 137 8.61 30.83 -22.21
CA SER A 137 9.47 31.45 -23.23
C SER A 137 9.38 32.98 -23.20
N LYS A 138 10.38 33.65 -23.78
CA LYS A 138 10.35 35.12 -23.96
C LYS A 138 9.18 35.55 -24.84
N GLU A 139 8.80 34.71 -25.79
CA GLU A 139 7.64 34.88 -26.68
C GLU A 139 6.34 34.86 -25.88
N CYS A 140 6.18 33.88 -24.99
CA CYS A 140 5.04 33.80 -24.08
C CYS A 140 4.97 35.04 -23.18
N GLY A 141 6.09 35.44 -22.57
CA GLY A 141 6.15 36.65 -21.74
C GLY A 141 5.72 37.91 -22.49
N ARG A 142 6.15 38.07 -23.75
CA ARG A 142 5.71 39.18 -24.62
C ARG A 142 4.22 39.11 -24.95
N ALA A 143 3.71 37.92 -25.25
CA ALA A 143 2.30 37.72 -25.59
C ALA A 143 1.39 38.02 -24.38
N LEU A 144 1.74 37.53 -23.19
CA LEU A 144 1.03 37.83 -21.95
C LEU A 144 1.05 39.33 -21.64
N LEU A 145 2.20 39.99 -21.80
CA LEU A 145 2.32 41.43 -21.57
C LEU A 145 1.44 42.24 -22.55
N ARG A 146 1.41 41.85 -23.83
CA ARG A 146 0.53 42.48 -24.83
C ARG A 146 -0.95 42.25 -24.53
N MET A 147 -1.29 41.06 -24.06
CA MET A 147 -2.65 40.70 -23.71
C MET A 147 -3.17 41.46 -22.48
N GLN A 148 -2.35 41.57 -21.44
CA GLN A 148 -2.79 42.03 -20.12
C GLN A 148 -2.49 43.53 -19.88
N TYR A 149 -1.35 44.04 -20.35
CA TYR A 149 -0.86 45.37 -19.95
C TYR A 149 -0.84 46.43 -21.05
N CYS A 150 -0.77 46.06 -22.33
CA CYS A 150 -0.84 47.05 -23.42
C CYS A 150 -2.08 47.98 -23.40
N PRO A 151 -3.29 47.53 -23.01
CA PRO A 151 -4.44 48.42 -22.87
C PRO A 151 -4.16 49.57 -21.89
N HIS A 152 -3.48 49.28 -20.79
CA HIS A 152 -3.13 50.29 -19.78
C HIS A 152 -2.21 51.37 -20.36
N CYS A 153 -1.27 51.00 -21.23
CA CYS A 153 -0.39 51.94 -21.92
C CYS A 153 -1.15 52.86 -22.89
N GLN A 154 -2.32 52.42 -23.38
CA GLN A 154 -3.23 53.21 -24.21
C GLN A 154 -4.30 53.97 -23.40
N GLY A 155 -4.21 53.96 -22.07
CA GLY A 155 -5.19 54.60 -21.18
C GLY A 155 -6.44 53.77 -20.86
N LEU A 156 -6.49 52.52 -21.30
CA LEU A 156 -7.60 51.58 -21.13
C LEU A 156 -7.39 50.67 -19.91
N THR A 157 -7.42 51.25 -18.71
CA THR A 157 -6.97 50.55 -17.49
C THR A 157 -7.96 49.57 -16.85
N ARG A 158 -9.20 49.50 -17.35
CA ARG A 158 -10.26 48.61 -16.83
C ARG A 158 -10.68 47.53 -17.84
N THR A 159 -10.05 47.50 -19.00
CA THR A 159 -10.42 46.58 -20.08
C THR A 159 -9.71 45.25 -19.89
N LYS A 160 -10.47 44.16 -19.88
CA LYS A 160 -9.93 42.79 -19.90
C LYS A 160 -9.79 42.26 -21.34
N PRO A 161 -8.86 41.33 -21.62
CA PRO A 161 -8.76 40.66 -22.90
C PRO A 161 -10.04 39.88 -23.25
N CYS A 162 -10.33 39.77 -24.54
CA CYS A 162 -11.39 38.90 -25.04
C CYS A 162 -11.09 37.43 -24.74
N MET A 163 -12.12 36.61 -24.50
CA MET A 163 -11.98 35.20 -24.18
C MET A 163 -11.13 34.43 -25.21
N GLY A 164 -11.45 34.56 -26.51
CA GLY A 164 -10.69 33.91 -27.57
C GLY A 164 -9.24 34.36 -27.65
N TYR A 165 -8.97 35.65 -27.41
CA TYR A 165 -7.60 36.16 -27.38
C TYR A 165 -6.82 35.62 -26.17
N CYS A 166 -7.45 35.59 -25.00
CA CYS A 166 -6.89 34.99 -23.80
C CYS A 166 -6.52 33.53 -24.02
N LEU A 167 -7.47 32.73 -24.51
CA LEU A 167 -7.26 31.31 -24.77
C LEU A 167 -6.11 31.07 -25.76
N ASN A 168 -6.02 31.86 -26.83
CA ASN A 168 -4.93 31.72 -27.81
C ASN A 168 -3.56 31.99 -27.18
N VAL A 169 -3.43 33.04 -26.37
CA VAL A 169 -2.16 33.38 -25.70
C VAL A 169 -1.81 32.32 -24.66
N VAL A 170 -2.74 31.99 -23.76
CA VAL A 170 -2.48 31.07 -22.65
C VAL A 170 -2.25 29.64 -23.13
N ARG A 171 -3.01 29.15 -24.14
CA ARG A 171 -2.74 27.83 -24.75
C ARG A 171 -1.38 27.80 -25.45
N GLY A 172 -0.97 28.88 -26.09
CA GLY A 172 0.37 28.99 -26.67
C GLY A 172 1.48 28.91 -25.60
N CYS A 173 1.27 29.58 -24.46
CA CYS A 173 2.18 29.53 -23.32
C CYS A 173 2.25 28.14 -22.65
N LEU A 174 1.13 27.44 -22.56
CA LEU A 174 1.00 26.14 -21.89
C LEU A 174 1.09 24.95 -22.86
N ALA A 175 1.51 25.17 -24.10
CA ALA A 175 1.49 24.15 -25.16
C ALA A 175 2.22 22.86 -24.73
N HIS A 176 3.41 22.99 -24.13
CA HIS A 176 4.18 21.83 -23.68
C HIS A 176 3.50 21.09 -22.51
N THR A 177 2.92 21.82 -21.56
CA THR A 177 2.16 21.22 -20.45
C THR A 177 0.91 20.49 -20.96
N ALA A 178 0.25 21.02 -22.00
CA ALA A 178 -0.92 20.41 -22.60
C ALA A 178 -0.63 19.05 -23.25
N GLU A 179 0.62 18.80 -23.69
CA GLU A 179 1.04 17.49 -24.21
C GLU A 179 0.94 16.37 -23.16
N LEU A 180 0.99 16.71 -21.86
CA LEU A 180 0.82 15.75 -20.78
C LEU A 180 -0.63 15.28 -20.61
N ASN A 181 -1.61 16.03 -21.10
CA ASN A 181 -3.03 15.75 -20.88
C ASN A 181 -3.47 14.32 -21.26
N PRO A 182 -3.15 13.75 -22.46
CA PRO A 182 -3.50 12.37 -22.77
C PRO A 182 -2.84 11.34 -21.83
N HIS A 183 -1.60 11.59 -21.40
CA HIS A 183 -0.87 10.71 -20.49
C HIS A 183 -1.43 10.79 -19.07
N TRP A 184 -1.73 11.99 -18.58
CA TRP A 184 -2.37 12.22 -17.28
C TRP A 184 -3.76 11.57 -17.19
N HIS A 185 -4.54 11.71 -18.27
CA HIS A 185 -5.84 11.07 -18.37
C HIS A 185 -5.75 9.55 -18.32
N ALA A 186 -4.80 8.97 -19.07
CA ALA A 186 -4.56 7.54 -19.06
C ALA A 186 -4.06 7.06 -17.68
N TYR A 187 -3.18 7.82 -17.03
CA TYR A 187 -2.68 7.55 -15.69
C TYR A 187 -3.82 7.47 -14.66
N ILE A 188 -4.70 8.48 -14.60
CA ILE A 188 -5.83 8.49 -13.66
C ILE A 188 -6.77 7.30 -13.93
N ARG A 189 -7.07 7.00 -15.20
CA ARG A 189 -7.91 5.86 -15.57
C ARG A 189 -7.27 4.54 -15.13
N SER A 190 -5.99 4.33 -15.40
CA SER A 190 -5.29 3.10 -14.99
C SER A 190 -5.22 2.96 -13.46
N LEU A 191 -5.07 4.07 -12.75
CA LEU A 191 -5.05 4.06 -11.28
C LEU A 191 -6.44 3.73 -10.70
N GLU A 192 -7.49 4.20 -11.35
CA GLU A 192 -8.88 3.86 -11.04
C GLU A 192 -9.15 2.36 -11.26
N GLU A 193 -8.79 1.83 -12.43
CA GLU A 193 -8.92 0.40 -12.76
C GLU A 193 -8.16 -0.48 -11.75
N LEU A 194 -6.95 -0.06 -11.36
CA LEU A 194 -6.17 -0.73 -10.33
C LEU A 194 -6.86 -0.68 -8.96
N SER A 195 -7.38 0.48 -8.55
CA SER A 195 -8.09 0.64 -7.28
C SER A 195 -9.32 -0.27 -7.18
N ASP A 196 -10.06 -0.41 -8.29
CA ASP A 196 -11.22 -1.28 -8.37
C ASP A 196 -10.81 -2.76 -8.31
N ALA A 197 -9.73 -3.15 -8.99
CA ALA A 197 -9.18 -4.50 -8.96
C ALA A 197 -8.60 -4.91 -7.58
N MET A 198 -8.20 -3.93 -6.77
CA MET A 198 -7.74 -4.15 -5.39
C MET A 198 -8.87 -4.49 -4.41
N HIS A 199 -10.13 -4.31 -4.79
CA HIS A 199 -11.28 -4.64 -3.96
C HIS A 199 -11.62 -6.15 -4.01
N GLY A 200 -12.18 -6.69 -2.92
CA GLY A 200 -12.69 -8.06 -2.86
C GLY A 200 -11.86 -8.99 -1.98
N THR A 201 -11.79 -10.28 -2.35
CA THR A 201 -11.25 -11.37 -1.50
C THR A 201 -9.74 -11.28 -1.23
N TYR A 202 -9.02 -10.45 -1.99
CA TYR A 202 -7.59 -10.23 -1.84
C TYR A 202 -7.27 -8.78 -1.45
N ASP A 203 -8.26 -8.05 -0.92
CA ASP A 203 -7.99 -6.74 -0.33
C ASP A 203 -6.94 -6.88 0.78
N ILE A 204 -5.91 -6.04 0.73
CA ILE A 204 -4.74 -6.10 1.62
C ILE A 204 -5.09 -5.97 3.08
N GLU A 205 -6.11 -5.19 3.39
CA GLU A 205 -6.61 -5.06 4.75
C GLU A 205 -7.19 -6.37 5.25
N HIS A 206 -7.97 -7.05 4.42
CA HIS A 206 -8.51 -8.36 4.75
C HIS A 206 -7.41 -9.42 4.87
N VAL A 207 -6.48 -9.48 3.92
CA VAL A 207 -5.42 -10.51 3.91
C VAL A 207 -4.48 -10.35 5.10
N LEU A 208 -4.01 -9.14 5.41
CA LEU A 208 -3.09 -8.91 6.52
C LEU A 208 -3.77 -9.14 7.87
N LEU A 209 -4.98 -8.60 8.09
CA LEU A 209 -5.65 -8.75 9.39
C LEU A 209 -6.07 -10.20 9.68
N ASN A 210 -6.34 -11.00 8.65
CA ASN A 210 -6.69 -12.42 8.82
C ASN A 210 -5.48 -13.36 8.79
N PHE A 211 -4.26 -12.84 8.66
CA PHE A 211 -3.05 -13.67 8.64
C PHE A 211 -2.92 -14.55 9.89
N HIS A 212 -3.23 -14.01 11.07
CA HIS A 212 -3.22 -14.77 12.33
C HIS A 212 -4.14 -16.01 12.30
N VAL A 213 -5.30 -15.94 11.64
CA VAL A 213 -6.21 -17.09 11.48
C VAL A 213 -5.53 -18.20 10.64
N LEU A 214 -4.84 -17.81 9.56
CA LEU A 214 -4.09 -18.76 8.72
C LEU A 214 -2.94 -19.42 9.50
N VAL A 215 -2.27 -18.67 10.37
CA VAL A 215 -1.23 -19.21 11.26
C VAL A 215 -1.84 -20.19 12.25
N HIS A 216 -2.98 -19.85 12.86
CA HIS A 216 -3.70 -20.75 13.76
C HIS A 216 -4.09 -22.05 13.06
N ASP A 217 -4.68 -21.97 11.87
CA ASP A 217 -5.05 -23.15 11.06
C ASP A 217 -3.82 -24.02 10.75
N ALA A 218 -2.68 -23.40 10.43
CA ALA A 218 -1.43 -24.11 10.13
C ALA A 218 -0.93 -24.89 11.35
N VAL A 219 -0.85 -24.22 12.51
CA VAL A 219 -0.43 -24.86 13.76
C VAL A 219 -1.39 -26.00 14.14
N MET A 220 -2.71 -25.80 13.98
CA MET A 220 -3.71 -26.82 14.26
C MET A 220 -3.57 -28.03 13.32
N GLN A 221 -3.36 -27.81 12.03
CA GLN A 221 -3.12 -28.88 11.06
C GLN A 221 -1.91 -29.73 11.45
N ALA A 222 -0.79 -29.09 11.80
CA ALA A 222 0.41 -29.79 12.23
C ALA A 222 0.20 -30.56 13.55
N HIS A 223 -0.60 -30.01 14.48
CA HIS A 223 -0.94 -30.69 15.73
C HIS A 223 -1.78 -31.95 15.48
N LEU A 224 -2.78 -31.88 14.59
CA LEU A 224 -3.62 -33.02 14.22
C LEU A 224 -2.82 -34.14 13.56
N ASP A 225 -1.86 -33.79 12.69
CA ASP A 225 -0.98 -34.75 12.00
C ASP A 225 0.25 -35.17 12.84
N GLY A 226 0.29 -34.82 14.13
CA GLY A 226 1.49 -34.89 14.97
C GLY A 226 2.18 -36.26 15.02
N GLN A 227 1.44 -37.37 15.14
CA GLN A 227 2.05 -38.71 15.18
C GLN A 227 2.77 -39.04 13.87
N LYS A 228 2.10 -38.82 12.73
CA LYS A 228 2.66 -39.03 11.40
C LYS A 228 3.88 -38.14 11.18
N LEU A 229 3.79 -36.86 11.57
CA LEU A 229 4.90 -35.93 11.47
C LEU A 229 6.08 -36.34 12.33
N SER A 230 5.86 -36.85 13.54
CA SER A 230 6.93 -37.36 14.40
C SER A 230 7.65 -38.54 13.75
N GLU A 231 6.94 -39.51 13.18
CA GLU A 231 7.56 -40.64 12.46
C GLU A 231 8.38 -40.20 11.26
N GLN A 232 7.85 -39.27 10.45
CA GLN A 232 8.53 -38.74 9.28
C GLN A 232 9.77 -37.93 9.66
N VAL A 233 9.67 -37.06 10.66
CA VAL A 233 10.82 -36.27 11.15
C VAL A 233 11.87 -37.18 11.77
N ASN A 234 11.48 -38.19 12.57
CA ASN A 234 12.42 -39.15 13.13
C ASN A 234 13.16 -39.97 12.05
N LYS A 235 12.52 -40.20 10.90
CA LYS A 235 13.15 -40.87 9.75
C LYS A 235 14.19 -39.98 9.05
N ILE A 236 13.96 -38.66 9.01
CA ILE A 236 14.83 -37.70 8.33
C ILE A 236 15.96 -37.22 9.25
N CYS A 237 15.62 -36.83 10.48
CA CYS A 237 16.52 -36.17 11.44
C CYS A 237 17.04 -37.10 12.55
N GLY A 238 16.53 -38.33 12.66
CA GLY A 238 16.85 -39.23 13.76
C GLY A 238 16.01 -38.97 15.02
N ARG A 239 16.25 -39.73 16.09
CA ARG A 239 15.49 -39.60 17.33
C ARG A 239 16.08 -38.52 18.24
N PRO A 240 15.23 -37.69 18.89
CA PRO A 240 15.71 -36.67 19.81
C PRO A 240 16.25 -37.24 21.12
N ILE A 241 17.22 -36.56 21.72
CA ILE A 241 17.74 -36.83 23.07
C ILE A 241 16.83 -36.16 24.10
N ARG A 242 16.32 -36.91 25.09
CA ARG A 242 15.34 -36.41 26.07
C ARG A 242 16.03 -35.90 27.34
N ALA A 243 15.82 -34.63 27.67
CA ALA A 243 16.13 -34.04 28.97
C ALA A 243 14.93 -33.20 29.45
N PRO A 244 14.56 -33.23 30.74
CA PRO A 244 13.38 -32.53 31.24
C PRO A 244 13.70 -31.08 31.63
N THR A 245 12.93 -30.11 31.10
CA THR A 245 12.94 -28.71 31.61
C THR A 245 11.61 -27.98 31.38
N GLN A 246 11.28 -27.04 32.28
CA GLN A 246 10.10 -26.17 32.21
C GLN A 246 10.46 -24.81 31.59
N SER A 247 9.65 -24.34 30.63
CA SER A 247 9.80 -23.03 29.99
C SER A 247 9.35 -21.88 30.91
N PRO A 248 10.02 -20.70 30.89
CA PRO A 248 9.56 -19.53 31.64
C PRO A 248 8.25 -18.99 31.09
N ARG A 249 7.43 -18.37 31.96
CA ARG A 249 6.19 -17.69 31.56
C ARG A 249 6.50 -16.28 31.07
N CYS A 250 5.77 -15.81 30.06
CA CYS A 250 5.76 -14.41 29.66
C CYS A 250 5.23 -13.53 30.81
N SER A 251 5.88 -12.40 31.05
CA SER A 251 5.39 -11.32 31.92
C SER A 251 4.87 -10.19 31.04
N PHE A 252 3.55 -9.97 31.06
CA PHE A 252 2.95 -8.74 30.54
C PHE A 252 2.15 -8.09 31.67
N ASP A 253 2.30 -6.77 31.82
CA ASP A 253 1.64 -5.97 32.84
C ASP A 253 0.13 -5.88 32.52
N GLY A 254 -0.66 -6.67 33.24
CA GLY A 254 -2.11 -6.86 33.04
C GLY A 254 -2.99 -5.70 33.53
N SER A 255 -2.48 -4.47 33.58
CA SER A 255 -3.23 -3.30 34.04
C SER A 255 -4.02 -2.57 32.94
N LYS A 256 -4.04 -3.08 31.70
CA LYS A 256 -4.99 -2.63 30.66
C LYS A 256 -5.61 -3.82 29.94
N GLU A 257 -6.95 -3.82 29.93
CA GLU A 257 -7.86 -4.67 29.15
C GLU A 257 -8.24 -6.05 29.72
N LYS A 258 -9.08 -6.00 30.77
CA LYS A 258 -10.24 -6.90 30.84
C LYS A 258 -11.27 -6.48 29.79
N HIS A 259 -11.02 -6.79 28.53
CA HIS A 259 -12.06 -6.88 27.53
C HIS A 259 -11.82 -8.17 26.75
N GLY A 260 -12.68 -9.17 26.97
CA GLY A 260 -12.85 -10.22 25.98
C GLY A 260 -13.05 -9.53 24.63
N ILE A 261 -12.34 -10.04 23.60
CA ILE A 261 -12.24 -9.50 22.24
C ILE A 261 -13.47 -8.65 21.90
N LYS A 262 -13.38 -7.34 22.17
CA LYS A 262 -14.21 -6.36 21.51
C LYS A 262 -13.40 -6.01 20.28
N ILE A 263 -13.68 -6.74 19.19
CA ILE A 263 -13.57 -6.14 17.87
C ILE A 263 -14.41 -4.87 18.00
N SER A 264 -13.78 -3.72 18.18
CA SER A 264 -14.50 -2.46 18.03
C SER A 264 -15.23 -2.57 16.69
N PRO A 265 -16.54 -2.26 16.61
CA PRO A 265 -17.16 -2.12 15.30
C PRO A 265 -16.29 -1.10 14.58
N ARG A 266 -15.57 -1.57 13.56
CA ARG A 266 -14.63 -0.75 12.83
C ARG A 266 -15.51 0.22 12.07
N ASN A 267 -15.32 1.51 12.31
CA ASN A 267 -16.10 2.51 11.61
C ASN A 267 -15.75 2.35 10.13
N ASP A 268 -16.72 2.00 9.29
CA ASP A 268 -16.45 1.63 7.88
C ASP A 268 -15.67 2.75 7.16
N GLU A 269 -15.88 4.02 7.55
CA GLU A 269 -15.17 5.22 7.09
C GLU A 269 -13.64 5.18 7.28
N GLU A 270 -13.09 4.39 8.22
CA GLU A 270 -11.64 4.35 8.49
C GLU A 270 -10.88 3.27 7.68
N THR A 271 -11.57 2.44 6.91
CA THR A 271 -10.94 1.36 6.14
C THR A 271 -10.01 1.90 5.05
N LEU A 272 -8.95 1.14 4.75
CA LEU A 272 -8.02 1.49 3.68
C LEU A 272 -8.73 1.52 2.32
N ALA A 273 -9.71 0.62 2.13
CA ALA A 273 -10.53 0.56 0.93
C ALA A 273 -11.36 1.84 0.73
N ASN A 274 -12.00 2.37 1.78
CA ASN A 274 -12.80 3.58 1.67
C ASN A 274 -11.94 4.81 1.42
N ARG A 275 -10.81 4.97 2.14
CA ARG A 275 -9.85 6.06 1.86
C ARG A 275 -9.32 6.03 0.43
N ARG A 276 -8.99 4.84 -0.08
CA ARG A 276 -8.57 4.64 -1.48
C ARG A 276 -9.66 5.10 -2.44
N LYS A 277 -10.92 4.69 -2.22
CA LYS A 277 -12.07 5.05 -3.06
C LYS A 277 -12.35 6.56 -3.05
N GLU A 278 -12.34 7.19 -1.88
CA GLU A 278 -12.52 8.65 -1.74
C GLU A 278 -11.44 9.43 -2.45
N PHE A 279 -10.19 9.01 -2.31
CA PHE A 279 -9.07 9.61 -3.01
C PHE A 279 -9.24 9.52 -4.54
N ILE A 280 -9.59 8.34 -5.08
CA ILE A 280 -9.81 8.17 -6.52
C ILE A 280 -10.98 9.01 -7.02
N ASN A 281 -12.08 9.07 -6.27
CA ASN A 281 -13.21 9.94 -6.60
C ASN A 281 -12.81 11.41 -6.68
N SER A 282 -11.93 11.85 -5.78
CA SER A 282 -11.42 13.23 -5.77
C SER A 282 -10.47 13.46 -6.94
N LEU A 283 -9.55 12.52 -7.21
CA LEU A 283 -8.59 12.61 -8.30
C LEU A 283 -9.25 12.64 -9.68
N ARG A 284 -10.37 11.93 -9.86
CA ARG A 284 -11.16 11.93 -11.12
C ARG A 284 -11.58 13.34 -11.55
N LEU A 285 -11.82 14.25 -10.61
CA LEU A 285 -12.18 15.64 -10.91
C LEU A 285 -11.06 16.39 -11.64
N TYR A 286 -9.81 15.97 -11.46
CA TYR A 286 -8.62 16.56 -12.06
C TYR A 286 -8.15 15.84 -13.33
N ARG A 287 -8.97 14.95 -13.91
CA ARG A 287 -8.60 14.15 -15.09
C ARG A 287 -8.23 15.00 -16.31
N THR A 288 -8.84 16.18 -16.44
CA THR A 288 -8.61 17.12 -17.54
C THR A 288 -7.76 18.32 -17.14
N PHE A 289 -7.10 18.28 -15.97
CA PHE A 289 -6.37 19.41 -15.41
C PHE A 289 -5.43 20.06 -16.43
N TYR A 290 -4.46 19.32 -16.96
CA TYR A 290 -3.48 19.87 -17.91
C TYR A 290 -4.07 20.33 -19.24
N GLY A 291 -5.20 19.77 -19.67
CA GLY A 291 -5.93 20.24 -20.86
C GLY A 291 -6.81 21.46 -20.62
N GLY A 292 -7.26 21.68 -19.38
CA GLY A 292 -8.22 22.72 -19.00
C GLY A 292 -7.61 23.95 -18.34
N LEU A 293 -6.31 23.96 -18.04
CA LEU A 293 -5.63 25.08 -17.36
C LEU A 293 -5.85 26.44 -18.03
N ALA A 294 -5.75 26.48 -19.36
CA ALA A 294 -5.94 27.74 -20.09
C ALA A 294 -7.38 28.27 -19.96
N ASP A 295 -8.35 27.37 -20.02
CA ASP A 295 -9.76 27.69 -19.89
C ASP A 295 -10.07 28.18 -18.46
N GLU A 296 -9.60 27.49 -17.42
CA GLU A 296 -9.76 27.91 -16.02
C GLU A 296 -9.15 29.29 -15.75
N LEU A 297 -7.92 29.56 -16.21
CA LEU A 297 -7.26 30.85 -16.03
C LEU A 297 -8.01 31.99 -16.75
N CYS A 298 -8.43 31.73 -17.99
CA CYS A 298 -9.13 32.74 -18.78
C CYS A 298 -10.53 33.04 -18.25
N VAL A 299 -11.30 32.02 -17.87
CA VAL A 299 -12.66 32.18 -17.34
C VAL A 299 -12.67 32.86 -15.98
N ASN A 300 -11.79 32.46 -15.06
CA ASN A 300 -11.86 32.92 -13.68
C ASN A 300 -11.12 34.25 -13.44
N GLU A 301 -10.01 34.49 -14.14
CA GLU A 301 -9.11 35.58 -13.79
C GLU A 301 -8.92 36.60 -14.92
N LEU A 302 -8.55 36.12 -16.12
CA LEU A 302 -7.92 36.96 -17.13
C LEU A 302 -8.91 37.60 -18.10
N ALA A 303 -9.90 36.88 -18.61
CA ALA A 303 -10.75 37.35 -19.70
C ALA A 303 -11.95 38.18 -19.23
N ALA A 304 -12.50 38.98 -20.13
CA ALA A 304 -13.79 39.62 -19.97
C ALA A 304 -14.91 38.58 -20.00
N ALA A 305 -15.97 38.80 -19.21
CA ALA A 305 -17.17 37.99 -19.27
C ALA A 305 -17.91 38.18 -20.61
N ASP A 306 -18.68 37.17 -21.00
CA ASP A 306 -19.38 37.16 -22.28
C ASP A 306 -20.29 38.39 -22.46
N GLY A 307 -20.18 39.02 -23.63
CA GLY A 307 -20.99 40.17 -24.01
C GLY A 307 -20.50 41.53 -23.51
N LEU A 308 -19.41 41.57 -22.73
CA LEU A 308 -18.75 42.82 -22.37
C LEU A 308 -17.75 43.27 -23.46
N PRO A 309 -17.53 44.59 -23.63
CA PRO A 309 -16.44 45.09 -24.46
C PRO A 309 -15.09 44.59 -23.96
N CYS A 310 -14.25 44.10 -24.86
CA CYS A 310 -13.01 43.43 -24.51
C CYS A 310 -11.86 43.83 -25.43
N TRP A 311 -10.63 43.63 -24.96
CA TRP A 311 -9.40 43.90 -25.70
C TRP A 311 -8.99 42.72 -26.58
N ASN A 312 -8.79 42.94 -27.88
CA ASN A 312 -8.40 41.87 -28.81
C ASN A 312 -6.90 41.83 -29.15
N GLY A 313 -6.09 42.73 -28.56
CA GLY A 313 -4.66 42.88 -28.86
C GLY A 313 -4.29 44.13 -29.65
N GLU A 314 -5.29 44.87 -30.16
CA GLU A 314 -5.13 46.13 -30.91
C GLU A 314 -6.12 47.20 -30.47
N ASP A 315 -7.40 46.86 -30.31
CA ASP A 315 -8.49 47.79 -29.94
C ASP A 315 -9.55 47.12 -29.03
N ILE A 316 -10.52 47.92 -28.57
CA ILE A 316 -11.72 47.41 -27.87
C ILE A 316 -12.76 46.98 -28.89
N VAL A 317 -13.20 45.73 -28.78
CA VAL A 317 -14.29 45.18 -29.59
C VAL A 317 -15.49 44.84 -28.72
N LYS A 318 -16.69 44.88 -29.31
CA LYS A 318 -17.94 44.54 -28.60
C LYS A 318 -18.10 43.02 -28.39
N ARG A 319 -17.54 42.20 -29.29
CA ARG A 319 -17.45 40.73 -29.21
C ARG A 319 -16.26 40.25 -30.05
N TYR A 320 -15.65 39.14 -29.66
CA TYR A 320 -14.67 38.38 -30.43
C TYR A 320 -15.27 37.03 -30.77
#